data_AF-A0A349BAZ8-F1
#
_entry.id   AF-A0A349BAZ8-F1
#
_cell.length_a   1.000
_cell.length_b   1.000
_cell.length_c   1.000
_cell.angle_alpha   90.00
_cell.angle_beta   90.00
_cell.angle_gamma   90.00
#
_symmetry.space_group_name_H-M   'P 1'
#
loop_
_entity.id
_entity.type
_entity.pdbx_description
1 polymer ?
#
loop_
_entity_poly.entity_id
_entity_poly.type
_entity_poly.pdbx_seq_one_letter_code
_entity_poly.pdbx_strand_id
1 'polypeptide(L)' 'MRGSRKVDVVHAHWWLPSGVIAVIAGRITNTPVVVQVHGTDAAMAQGPLRWFARWVLRRADAVIAVSEDLAGWV' A
#
# COMPACT_ATOMS: atom_id res chain seq x y z
N MET A 1 29.87 -5.97 6.51
CA MET A 1 28.62 -5.57 5.84
C MET A 1 27.63 -6.73 5.99
N ARG A 2 26.47 -6.53 6.61
CA ARG A 2 25.45 -7.59 6.70
C ARG A 2 24.93 -7.86 5.29
N GLY A 3 25.04 -9.10 4.80
CA GLY A 3 24.53 -9.47 3.48
C GLY A 3 23.05 -9.08 3.36
N SER A 4 22.69 -8.43 2.26
CA SER A 4 21.29 -8.12 1.97
C SER A 4 20.51 -9.42 1.92
N ARG A 5 19.60 -9.63 2.86
CA ARG A 5 18.64 -10.74 2.77
C ARG A 5 17.76 -10.47 1.56
N LYS A 6 17.51 -11.51 0.77
CA LYS A 6 16.51 -11.45 -0.31
C LYS A 6 15.16 -11.10 0.32
N VAL A 7 14.49 -10.09 -0.22
CA VAL A 7 13.15 -9.69 0.22
C VAL A 7 12.15 -10.32 -0.74
N ASP A 8 11.25 -11.14 -0.22
CA ASP A 8 10.24 -11.83 -1.02
C ASP A 8 8.95 -11.01 -1.17
N VAL A 9 8.66 -10.12 -0.21
CA VAL A 9 7.49 -9.24 -0.23
C VAL A 9 7.75 -7.96 0.56
N VAL A 10 7.19 -6.84 0.11
CA VAL A 10 7.12 -5.59 0.86
C VAL A 10 5.69 -5.40 1.36
N HIS A 11 5.50 -5.30 2.67
CA HIS A 11 4.18 -5.09 3.27
C HIS A 11 4.11 -3.70 3.92
N ALA A 12 3.20 -2.86 3.44
CA ALA A 12 2.91 -1.54 3.99
C ALA A 12 1.59 -1.55 4.76
N HIS A 13 1.55 -0.87 5.91
CA HIS A 13 0.38 -0.85 6.80
C HIS A 13 -0.62 0.29 6.55
N TRP A 14 -0.29 1.24 5.67
CA TRP A 14 -1.13 2.37 5.28
C TRP A 14 -0.88 2.71 3.82
N TRP A 15 -1.83 3.34 3.12
CA TRP A 15 -1.55 3.78 1.74
C TRP A 15 -0.59 4.97 1.72
N LEU A 16 -0.60 5.80 2.76
CA LEU A 16 0.29 6.94 2.95
C LEU A 16 0.87 6.94 4.39
N PRO A 17 2.18 7.21 4.56
CA PRO A 17 3.23 7.35 3.53
C PRO A 17 3.79 6.00 3.04
N SER A 18 3.66 4.93 3.82
CA SER A 18 4.37 3.66 3.61
C SER A 18 3.96 2.96 2.31
N GLY A 19 2.68 2.98 1.94
CA GLY A 19 2.19 2.40 0.68
C GLY A 19 2.82 3.04 -0.55
N VAL A 20 2.96 4.37 -0.58
CA VAL A 20 3.65 5.09 -1.67
C VAL A 20 5.09 4.61 -1.81
N ILE A 21 5.83 4.53 -0.71
CA ILE A 21 7.23 4.10 -0.71
C ILE A 21 7.33 2.64 -1.13
N ALA A 22 6.44 1.78 -0.64
CA ALA A 22 6.43 0.36 -0.96
C ALA A 22 6.17 0.11 -2.45
N VAL A 23 5.19 0.78 -3.07
CA VAL A 23 4.90 0.60 -4.50
C VAL A 23 5.99 1.15 -5.42
N ILE A 24 6.79 2.13 -4.96
CA ILE A 24 7.96 2.62 -5.69
C ILE A 24 9.12 1.65 -5.51
N ALA A 25 9.44 1.28 -4.27
CA ALA A 25 10.54 0.36 -3.96
C ALA A 25 10.33 -1.00 -4.62
N GLY A 26 9.13 -1.60 -4.49
CA GLY A 26 8.80 -2.89 -5.09
C GLY A 26 8.90 -2.89 -6.62
N ARG A 27 8.58 -1.78 -7.29
CA ARG A 27 8.85 -1.64 -8.74
C ARG A 27 10.33 -1.63 -9.07
N ILE A 28 11.12 -0.89 -8.30
CA ILE A 28 12.57 -0.79 -8.53
C ILE A 28 13.26 -2.13 -8.26
N THR A 29 12.82 -2.86 -7.24
CA THR A 29 13.41 -4.13 -6.83
C THR A 29 12.77 -5.37 -7.45
N ASN A 30 11.71 -5.19 -8.25
CA ASN A 30 10.83 -6.27 -8.74
C ASN A 30 10.36 -7.19 -7.61
N THR A 31 9.92 -6.59 -6.51
CA THR A 31 9.41 -7.30 -5.33
C THR A 31 7.91 -7.05 -5.18
N PRO A 32 7.09 -8.11 -4.99
CA PRO A 32 5.66 -7.97 -4.74
C PRO A 32 5.34 -7.06 -3.54
N VAL A 33 4.27 -6.28 -3.66
CA VAL A 33 3.84 -5.29 -2.68
C VAL A 33 2.43 -5.59 -2.18
N VAL A 34 2.28 -5.66 -0.86
CA VAL A 34 0.99 -5.72 -0.18
C VAL A 34 0.77 -4.41 0.57
N VAL A 35 -0.43 -3.83 0.45
CA VAL A 35 -0.83 -2.66 1.23
C VAL A 35 -2.04 -3.00 2.09
N GLN A 36 -1.90 -2.89 3.40
CA GLN A 36 -3.01 -2.95 4.33
C GLN A 36 -3.59 -1.55 4.53
N VAL A 37 -4.92 -1.46 4.58
CA VAL A 37 -5.67 -0.22 4.81
C VAL A 37 -6.49 -0.33 6.09
N HIS A 38 -6.55 0.79 6.82
CA HIS A 38 -7.26 0.97 8.08
C HIS A 38 -8.34 2.07 7.92
N GLY A 39 -9.27 2.19 8.87
CA GLY A 39 -10.33 3.21 8.77
C GLY A 39 -9.80 4.65 8.63
N THR A 40 -8.66 4.96 9.24
CA THR A 40 -7.99 6.26 9.12
C THR A 40 -7.52 6.56 7.71
N ASP A 41 -7.13 5.54 6.93
CA ASP A 41 -6.73 5.69 5.53
C ASP A 41 -7.88 6.22 4.68
N ALA A 42 -9.06 5.64 4.83
CA ALA A 42 -10.27 6.04 4.12
C ALA A 42 -10.73 7.44 4.54
N ALA A 43 -10.67 7.74 5.85
CA ALA A 43 -11.00 9.05 6.38
C ALA A 43 -10.06 10.15 5.86
N MET A 44 -8.77 9.86 5.65
CA MET A 44 -7.79 10.81 5.10
C MET A 44 -7.90 10.99 3.58
N ALA A 45 -8.36 9.98 2.86
CA ALA A 45 -8.42 9.97 1.40
C ALA A 45 -9.63 10.73 0.84
N GLN A 46 -9.65 12.05 1.05
CA GLN A 46 -10.70 12.95 0.60
C GLN A 46 -10.25 13.83 -0.56
N GLY A 47 -11.20 14.31 -1.37
CA GLY A 47 -10.94 15.17 -2.52
C GLY A 47 -9.86 14.61 -3.45
N PRO A 48 -8.79 15.35 -3.77
CA PRO A 48 -7.72 14.89 -4.67
C PRO A 48 -6.90 13.73 -4.07
N LEU A 49 -6.80 13.62 -2.73
CA LEU A 49 -6.11 12.50 -2.09
C LEU A 49 -6.81 11.17 -2.35
N ARG A 50 -8.12 11.16 -2.62
CA ARG A 50 -8.84 9.92 -3.00
C ARG A 50 -8.30 9.33 -4.30
N TRP A 51 -8.01 10.18 -5.28
CA TRP A 51 -7.39 9.74 -6.53
C TRP A 51 -5.97 9.24 -6.30
N PHE A 52 -5.22 9.89 -5.43
CA PHE A 52 -3.87 9.47 -5.11
C PHE A 52 -3.83 8.15 -4.33
N ALA A 53 -4.71 7.95 -3.34
CA ALA A 53 -4.90 6.68 -2.65
C ALA A 53 -5.22 5.56 -3.65
N ARG A 54 -6.20 5.78 -4.55
CA ARG A 54 -6.52 4.82 -5.63
C ARG A 54 -5.31 4.52 -6.52
N TRP A 55 -4.50 5.52 -6.83
CA TRP A 55 -3.28 5.33 -7.61
C TRP A 55 -2.28 4.41 -6.89
N VAL A 56 -2.12 4.56 -5.56
CA VAL A 56 -1.24 3.70 -4.75
C VAL A 56 -1.81 2.28 -4.67
N LEU A 57 -3.09 2.15 -4.30
CA LEU A 57 -3.73 0.85 -4.09
C LEU A 57 -3.79 0.02 -5.37
N ARG A 58 -4.06 0.62 -6.53
CA ARG A 58 -4.02 -0.05 -7.84
C ARG A 58 -2.62 -0.52 -8.27
N ARG A 59 -1.59 -0.06 -7.56
CA ARG A 59 -0.19 -0.36 -7.85
C ARG A 59 0.41 -1.38 -6.90
N ALA A 60 -0.31 -1.75 -5.84
CA ALA A 60 0.01 -2.90 -5.01
C ALA A 60 -0.46 -4.18 -5.72
N ASP A 61 0.22 -5.29 -5.45
CA ASP A 61 -0.15 -6.61 -5.95
C ASP A 61 -1.33 -7.20 -5.14
N ALA A 62 -1.45 -6.81 -3.87
CA ALA A 62 -2.61 -7.10 -3.04
C ALA A 62 -2.94 -5.94 -2.09
N VAL A 63 -4.22 -5.80 -1.77
CA VAL A 63 -4.70 -4.85 -0.75
C VAL A 63 -5.50 -5.61 0.31
N ILE A 64 -5.21 -5.35 1.58
CA ILE A 64 -5.88 -5.95 2.73
C ILE A 64 -6.67 -4.86 3.45
N ALA A 65 -7.96 -5.08 3.67
CA ALA A 65 -8.79 -4.21 4.51
C ALA A 65 -9.09 -4.89 5.85
N VAL A 66 -9.20 -4.11 6.92
CA VAL A 66 -9.52 -4.62 8.27
C VAL A 66 -11.00 -4.96 8.46
N SER A 67 -11.87 -4.60 7.51
CA SER A 67 -13.32 -4.90 7.52
C SER A 67 -13.89 -4.93 6.10
N GLU A 68 -15.07 -5.54 5.93
CA GLU A 68 -15.80 -5.56 4.65
C GLU A 68 -16.23 -4.16 4.20
N ASP A 69 -16.65 -3.30 5.14
CA ASP A 69 -16.98 -1.90 4.87
C ASP A 69 -15.80 -1.15 4.23
N LEU A 70 -14.61 -1.34 4.80
CA LEU A 70 -13.39 -0.75 4.26
C LEU A 70 -12.94 -1.42 2.95
N ALA A 71 -13.23 -2.71 2.77
CA ALA A 71 -12.96 -3.41 1.51
C ALA A 71 -13.76 -2.82 0.34
N GLY A 72 -14.99 -2.35 0.58
CA GLY A 72 -15.79 -1.64 -0.42
C GLY A 72 -15.25 -0.24 -0.78
N TRP A 73 -14.38 0.33 0.04
CA TRP A 73 -13.75 1.63 -0.23
C TRP A 73 -12.52 1.53 -1.14
N VAL A 74 -11.79 0.41 -1.09
CA VAL A 74 -10.58 0.11 -1.88
C VAL A 74 -10.89 0.01 -3.37
#